data_AF-A0A6L6HKA6-F1
#
_entry.id   AF-A0A6L6HKA6-F1
#
_cell.length_a   1.000
_cell.length_b   1.000
_cell.length_c   1.000
_cell.angle_alpha   90.00
_cell.angle_beta   90.00
_cell.angle_gamma   90.00
#
_symmetry.space_group_name_H-M   'P 1'
#
loop_
_entity.id
_entity.type
_entity.pdbx_description
1 polymer ?
#
loop_
_entity_poly.entity_id
_entity_poly.type
_entity_poly.pdbx_seq_one_letter_code
_entity_poly.pdbx_strand_id
1 'polypeptide(L)'
;MARRWFVRALAALSLAVLAAGIIATGGPAQGRAERRDQARQRDLSEIQSLLACKAQQAGRVGTDPTPTEACPMTPRLADPFTGAPYRIEQVAPDTLRLCAGFELPPEAQDHGPDASGCMVQRVVPD
;
A
#
# COMPACT_ATOMS: atom_id res chain seq x y z
N MET A 1 -37.80 -27.10 -31.29
CA MET A 1 -36.74 -27.36 -30.28
C MET A 1 -35.44 -26.60 -30.54
N ALA A 2 -34.94 -26.54 -31.79
CA ALA A 2 -33.70 -25.82 -32.17
C ALA A 2 -33.61 -24.37 -31.66
N ARG A 3 -34.69 -23.58 -31.76
CA ARG A 3 -34.71 -22.17 -31.31
C ARG A 3 -34.42 -21.98 -29.81
N ARG A 4 -34.84 -22.92 -28.95
CA ARG A 4 -34.55 -22.86 -27.50
C ARG A 4 -33.09 -23.19 -27.19
N TRP A 5 -32.45 -24.02 -28.01
CA TRP A 5 -31.05 -24.40 -27.85
C TRP A 5 -30.12 -23.25 -28.25
N PHE A 6 -30.40 -22.56 -29.36
CA PHE A 6 -29.65 -21.37 -29.76
C PHE A 6 -29.70 -20.25 -28.72
N VAL A 7 -30.87 -19.97 -28.15
CA VAL A 7 -31.01 -18.96 -27.08
C VAL A 7 -30.19 -19.34 -25.85
N ARG A 8 -30.18 -20.62 -25.46
CA ARG A 8 -29.36 -21.11 -24.34
C ARG A 8 -27.85 -21.01 -24.63
N ALA A 9 -27.43 -21.35 -25.85
CA ALA A 9 -26.03 -21.27 -26.26
C ALA A 9 -25.53 -19.81 -26.27
N LEU A 10 -26.32 -18.88 -26.81
CA LEU A 10 -26.02 -17.45 -26.77
C LEU A 10 -25.96 -16.91 -25.33
N ALA A 11 -26.94 -17.25 -24.49
CA ALA A 11 -26.93 -16.83 -23.09
C ALA A 11 -25.70 -17.34 -22.33
N ALA A 12 -25.32 -18.61 -22.55
CA ALA A 12 -24.12 -19.20 -21.96
C ALA A 12 -22.84 -18.51 -22.45
N LEU A 13 -22.75 -18.22 -23.76
CA LEU A 13 -21.62 -17.50 -24.34
C LEU A 13 -21.50 -16.08 -23.77
N SER A 14 -22.61 -15.35 -23.66
CA SER A 14 -22.62 -14.01 -23.06
C SER A 14 -22.17 -14.04 -21.60
N LEU A 15 -22.67 -14.99 -20.80
CA LEU A 15 -22.22 -15.20 -19.42
C LEU A 15 -20.73 -15.51 -19.33
N ALA A 16 -20.21 -16.35 -20.23
CA ALA A 16 -18.79 -16.70 -20.27
C ALA A 16 -17.92 -15.47 -20.60
N VAL A 17 -18.33 -14.64 -21.57
CA VAL A 17 -17.60 -13.41 -21.91
C VAL A 17 -17.62 -12.41 -20.76
N LEU A 18 -18.76 -12.23 -20.09
CA LEU A 18 -18.84 -11.35 -18.91
C LEU A 18 -17.95 -11.84 -17.77
N ALA A 19 -17.97 -13.14 -17.49
CA ALA A 19 -17.10 -13.74 -16.47
C ALA A 19 -15.62 -13.57 -16.83
N ALA A 20 -15.25 -13.82 -18.09
CA ALA A 20 -13.89 -13.62 -18.57
C ALA A 20 -13.43 -12.17 -18.43
N GLY A 21 -14.30 -11.20 -18.73
CA GLY A 21 -14.01 -9.77 -18.53
C GLY A 21 -13.72 -9.43 -17.08
N ILE A 22 -14.55 -9.91 -16.14
CA ILE A 22 -14.36 -9.66 -14.70
C ILE A 22 -13.07 -10.29 -14.17
N ILE A 23 -12.74 -11.50 -14.63
CA ILE A 23 -11.50 -12.18 -14.25
C ILE A 23 -10.28 -11.43 -14.80
N ALA A 24 -10.36 -10.92 -16.04
CA ALA A 24 -9.26 -10.22 -16.68
C ALA A 24 -9.00 -8.82 -16.09
N THR A 25 -10.04 -8.08 -15.71
CA THR A 25 -9.91 -6.71 -15.17
C THR A 25 -9.78 -6.65 -13.64
N GLY A 26 -10.02 -7.77 -12.95
CA GLY A 26 -10.20 -7.76 -11.52
C GLY A 26 -11.62 -7.43 -11.09
N GLY A 27 -12.10 -8.10 -10.04
CA GLY A 27 -13.44 -7.88 -9.51
C GLY A 27 -13.54 -6.58 -8.68
N PRO A 28 -14.77 -6.15 -8.31
CA PRO A 28 -14.98 -4.96 -7.46
C PRO A 28 -14.31 -5.05 -6.08
N ALA A 29 -13.93 -6.24 -5.64
CA ALA A 29 -13.13 -6.43 -4.43
C ALA A 29 -11.69 -5.94 -4.61
N GLN A 30 -11.10 -6.13 -5.78
CA GLN A 30 -9.73 -5.69 -6.09
C GLN A 30 -9.62 -4.16 -6.05
N GLY A 31 -10.52 -3.44 -6.71
CA GLY A 31 -10.52 -1.98 -6.66
C GLY A 31 -10.73 -1.39 -5.26
N ARG A 32 -11.32 -2.15 -4.32
CA ARG A 32 -11.39 -1.75 -2.90
C ARG A 32 -10.06 -1.99 -2.19
N ALA A 33 -9.39 -3.12 -2.46
CA ALA A 33 -8.06 -3.41 -1.92
C ALA A 33 -7.03 -2.37 -2.41
N GLU A 34 -7.04 -2.04 -3.70
CA GLU A 34 -6.16 -1.00 -4.28
C GLU A 34 -6.30 0.34 -3.57
N ARG A 35 -7.54 0.78 -3.31
CA ARG A 35 -7.79 2.04 -2.59
C ARG A 35 -7.30 2.01 -1.14
N ARG A 36 -7.41 0.86 -0.46
CA ARG A 36 -6.90 0.70 0.91
C ARG A 36 -5.37 0.69 0.93
N ASP A 37 -4.74 -0.02 0.00
CA ASP A 37 -3.30 -0.05 -0.16
C ASP A 37 -2.72 1.33 -0.53
N GLN A 38 -3.39 2.10 -1.39
CA GLN A 38 -3.02 3.50 -1.65
C GLN A 38 -3.15 4.41 -0.42
N ALA A 39 -4.08 4.12 0.49
CA ALA A 39 -4.17 4.85 1.77
C ALA A 39 -3.01 4.46 2.71
N ARG A 40 -2.68 3.16 2.81
CA ARG A 40 -1.51 2.69 3.58
C ARG A 40 -0.20 3.28 3.06
N GLN A 41 -0.02 3.30 1.73
CA GLN A 41 1.18 3.88 1.12
C GLN A 41 1.31 5.38 1.41
N ARG A 42 0.20 6.12 1.36
CA ARG A 42 0.18 7.55 1.75
C ARG A 42 0.55 7.73 3.22
N ASP A 43 -0.04 6.94 4.12
CA ASP A 43 0.31 7.01 5.54
C ASP A 43 1.81 6.76 5.77
N LEU A 44 2.38 5.72 5.14
CA LEU A 44 3.82 5.44 5.24
C LEU A 44 4.68 6.59 4.67
N SER A 45 4.25 7.24 3.60
CA SER A 45 4.95 8.41 3.04
C SER A 45 4.94 9.63 3.97
N GLU A 46 3.85 9.84 4.72
CA GLU A 46 3.75 10.90 5.72
C GLU A 46 4.58 10.58 6.98
N ILE A 47 4.66 9.32 7.38
CA ILE A 47 5.59 8.87 8.42
C ILE A 47 7.03 9.13 7.98
N GLN A 48 7.37 8.78 6.73
CA GLN A 48 8.69 9.03 6.17
C GLN A 48 9.05 10.52 6.21
N SER A 49 8.15 11.41 5.78
CA SER A 49 8.43 12.85 5.75
C SER A 49 8.68 13.41 7.15
N LEU A 50 7.95 12.94 8.16
CA LEU A 50 8.20 13.27 9.56
C LEU A 50 9.58 12.79 10.02
N LEU A 51 9.93 11.53 9.77
CA LEU A 51 11.21 10.96 10.18
C LEU A 51 12.39 11.61 9.47
N ALA A 52 12.23 11.98 8.19
CA ALA A 52 13.23 12.72 7.43
C ALA A 52 13.46 14.13 8.01
N CYS A 53 12.39 14.87 8.32
CA CYS A 53 12.50 16.15 9.02
C CYS A 53 13.23 16.00 10.36
N LYS A 54 12.86 15.00 11.17
CA LYS A 54 13.53 14.74 12.45
C LYS A 54 15.01 14.39 12.27
N ALA A 55 15.34 13.63 11.23
CA ALA A 55 16.73 13.28 10.93
C ALA A 55 17.57 14.51 10.57
N GLN A 56 17.02 15.42 9.77
CA GLN A 56 17.66 16.70 9.44
C GLN A 56 17.88 17.58 10.69
N GLN A 57 16.89 17.67 11.58
CA GLN A 57 17.01 18.47 12.80
C GLN A 57 17.98 17.87 13.83
N ALA A 58 18.06 16.54 13.91
CA ALA A 58 18.88 15.83 14.90
C ALA A 58 20.28 15.43 14.39
N GLY A 59 20.54 15.55 13.09
CA GLY A 59 21.76 15.04 12.43
C GLY A 59 21.89 13.51 12.44
N ARG A 60 20.81 12.78 12.74
CA ARG A 60 20.80 11.31 12.81
C ARG A 60 19.43 10.73 12.54
N VAL A 61 19.37 9.57 11.91
CA VAL A 61 18.12 8.86 11.66
C VAL A 61 17.60 8.19 12.94
N GLY A 62 16.29 8.26 13.15
CA GLY A 62 15.59 7.60 14.26
C GLY A 62 14.26 6.99 13.82
N THR A 63 13.68 6.15 14.68
CA THR A 63 12.44 5.41 14.40
C THR A 63 11.22 5.95 15.12
N ASP A 64 11.39 6.92 16.02
CA ASP A 64 10.29 7.50 16.80
C ASP A 64 9.44 8.44 15.92
N PRO A 65 8.16 8.12 15.65
CA PRO A 65 7.29 8.96 14.84
C PRO A 65 6.52 9.99 15.67
N THR A 66 6.97 10.32 16.89
CA THR A 66 6.37 11.39 17.69
C THR A 66 6.71 12.76 17.09
N PRO A 67 5.71 13.63 16.82
CA PRO A 67 5.93 14.99 16.34
C PRO A 67 6.74 15.83 17.33
N THR A 68 7.43 16.85 16.82
CA THR A 68 8.16 17.84 17.63
C THR A 68 7.77 19.25 17.21
N GLU A 69 8.15 20.28 17.96
CA GLU A 69 7.91 21.67 17.55
C GLU A 69 8.56 22.00 16.20
N ALA A 70 9.75 21.45 15.92
CA ALA A 70 10.45 21.62 14.65
C ALA A 70 9.85 20.80 13.51
N CYS A 71 9.20 19.66 13.82
CA CYS A 71 8.56 18.78 12.85
C CYS A 71 7.12 18.45 13.31
N PRO A 72 6.15 19.35 13.11
CA PRO A 72 4.81 19.26 13.71
C PRO A 72 3.83 18.35 12.93
N MET A 73 4.31 17.62 11.93
CA MET A 73 3.49 16.69 11.13
C MET A 73 2.94 15.57 12.01
N THR A 74 1.65 15.26 11.85
CA THR A 74 0.92 14.26 12.65
C THR A 74 0.38 13.13 11.76
N PRO A 75 1.26 12.29 11.18
CA PRO A 75 0.84 11.18 10.34
C PRO A 75 0.04 10.14 11.14
N ARG A 76 -0.82 9.39 10.45
CA ARG A 76 -1.48 8.22 11.06
C ARG A 76 -0.48 7.11 11.31
N LEU A 77 -0.42 6.62 12.54
CA LEU A 77 0.53 5.57 12.96
C LEU A 77 -0.08 4.16 12.98
N ALA A 78 -1.36 4.04 12.66
CA ALA A 78 -2.07 2.77 12.57
C ALA A 78 -2.95 2.75 11.31
N ASP A 79 -3.09 1.55 10.74
CA ASP A 79 -3.93 1.29 9.58
C ASP A 79 -5.40 1.63 9.92
N PRO A 80 -6.04 2.58 9.21
CA PRO A 80 -7.42 2.98 9.50
C PRO A 80 -8.47 1.89 9.22
N PHE A 81 -8.11 0.82 8.51
CA PHE A 81 -9.02 -0.27 8.16
C PHE A 81 -8.91 -1.47 9.10
N THR A 82 -7.76 -1.67 9.74
CA THR A 82 -7.49 -2.83 10.60
C THR A 82 -7.16 -2.45 12.05
N GLY A 83 -6.77 -1.20 12.31
CA GLY A 83 -6.27 -0.74 13.60
C GLY A 83 -4.85 -1.22 13.92
N ALA A 84 -4.20 -1.98 13.03
CA ALA A 84 -2.85 -2.48 13.25
C ALA A 84 -1.82 -1.33 13.19
N PRO A 85 -0.87 -1.25 14.13
CA PRO A 85 0.18 -0.23 14.08
C PRO A 85 1.11 -0.48 12.88
N TYR A 86 1.52 0.61 12.23
CA TYR A 86 2.59 0.55 11.24
C TYR A 86 3.93 0.24 11.92
N ARG A 87 4.77 -0.58 11.28
CA ARG A 87 6.08 -0.93 11.84
C ARG A 87 7.15 -0.02 11.25
N ILE A 88 8.02 0.47 12.13
CA ILE A 88 9.13 1.36 11.79
C ILE A 88 10.39 0.73 12.37
N GLU A 89 11.29 0.29 11.50
CA GLU A 89 12.52 -0.40 11.87
C GLU A 89 13.71 0.31 11.26
N GLN A 90 14.78 0.50 12.04
CA GLN A 90 16.04 0.98 11.50
C GLN A 90 16.88 -0.23 11.10
N VAL A 91 17.17 -0.34 9.81
CA VAL A 91 17.93 -1.48 9.24
C VAL A 91 19.39 -1.13 8.98
N ALA A 92 19.71 0.17 8.85
CA ALA A 92 21.08 0.69 8.82
C ALA A 92 21.10 2.12 9.42
N PRO A 93 22.28 2.70 9.70
CA PRO A 93 22.39 4.03 10.31
C PRO A 93 21.63 5.14 9.58
N ASP A 94 21.54 5.04 8.25
CA ASP A 94 20.86 5.98 7.36
C ASP A 94 19.61 5.37 6.69
N THR A 95 19.18 4.17 7.08
CA THR A 95 18.16 3.41 6.33
C THR A 95 17.05 2.92 7.25
N LEU A 96 15.82 3.23 6.87
CA LEU A 96 14.59 2.84 7.55
C LEU A 96 13.79 1.85 6.72
N ARG A 97 13.07 0.97 7.42
CA ARG A 97 12.08 0.03 6.89
C ARG A 97 10.72 0.37 7.50
N LEU A 98 9.77 0.71 6.64
CA LEU A 98 8.40 1.09 6.98
C LEU A 98 7.43 0.02 6.46
N CYS A 99 6.67 -0.63 7.33
CA CYS A 99 5.81 -1.74 6.93
C CYS A 99 4.33 -1.50 7.23
N ALA A 100 3.48 -1.96 6.31
CA ALA A 100 2.04 -2.01 6.44
C ALA A 100 1.47 -3.36 5.98
N GLY A 101 0.22 -3.65 6.36
CA GLY A 101 -0.50 -4.85 5.91
C GLY A 101 -1.14 -4.65 4.53
N PHE A 102 -0.33 -4.56 3.47
CA PHE A 102 -0.83 -4.47 2.09
C PHE A 102 -1.61 -5.74 1.71
N GLU A 103 -2.69 -5.57 0.95
CA GLU A 103 -3.58 -6.67 0.56
C GLU A 103 -3.24 -7.25 -0.81
N LEU A 104 -2.70 -6.42 -1.69
CA LEU A 104 -2.32 -6.82 -3.03
C LEU A 104 -0.84 -7.15 -3.11
N PRO A 105 -0.46 -8.06 -4.02
CA PRO A 105 0.95 -8.29 -4.33
C PRO A 105 1.61 -6.98 -4.72
N PRO A 106 2.86 -6.75 -4.30
CA PRO A 106 3.57 -5.56 -4.71
C PRO A 106 3.71 -5.52 -6.22
N GLU A 107 3.42 -4.36 -6.82
CA GLU A 107 3.75 -4.14 -8.22
C GLU A 107 5.27 -4.14 -8.37
N ALA A 108 5.77 -4.62 -9.52
CA ALA A 108 7.20 -4.67 -9.82
C ALA A 108 7.77 -3.27 -10.11
N GLN A 109 7.72 -2.39 -9.12
CA GLN A 109 8.23 -1.02 -9.16
C GLN A 109 9.37 -0.88 -8.13
N ASP A 110 10.47 -0.23 -8.53
CA ASP A 110 11.71 -0.07 -7.73
C ASP A 110 11.52 0.63 -6.37
N HIS A 111 10.37 1.28 -6.14
CA HIS A 111 10.10 2.09 -4.94
C HIS A 111 8.83 1.64 -4.20
N GLY A 112 8.28 0.47 -4.53
CA GLY A 112 7.09 -0.10 -3.88
C GLY A 112 7.42 -0.89 -2.60
N PRO A 113 6.39 -1.35 -1.86
CA PRO A 113 6.59 -2.32 -0.80
C PRO A 113 7.16 -3.63 -1.35
N ASP A 114 7.97 -4.31 -0.56
CA ASP A 114 8.44 -5.68 -0.86
C ASP A 114 7.32 -6.71 -0.62
N ALA A 115 7.62 -7.99 -0.86
CA ALA A 115 6.66 -9.10 -0.65
C ALA A 115 6.20 -9.25 0.81
N SER A 116 6.88 -8.61 1.78
CA SER A 116 6.49 -8.57 3.18
C SER A 116 5.68 -7.32 3.56
N GLY A 117 5.38 -6.45 2.58
CA GLY A 117 4.63 -5.21 2.78
C GLY A 117 5.48 -4.06 3.33
N CYS A 118 6.80 -4.09 3.11
CA CYS A 118 7.73 -3.11 3.68
C CYS A 118 8.43 -2.28 2.59
N MET A 119 8.52 -0.98 2.80
CA MET A 119 9.30 -0.05 1.98
C MET A 119 10.61 0.25 2.70
N VAL A 120 11.74 0.08 2.01
CA VAL A 120 13.07 0.42 2.53
C VAL A 120 13.52 1.73 1.91
N GLN A 121 13.90 2.69 2.75
CA GLN A 121 14.31 4.01 2.29
C GLN A 121 15.53 4.50 3.04
N ARG A 122 16.45 5.09 2.27
CA ARG A 122 17.57 5.85 2.81
C ARG A 122 17.09 7.24 3.19
N VAL A 123 17.41 7.67 4.40
CA VAL A 123 17.21 9.02 4.92
C VAL A 123 18.59 9.64 5.08
N VAL A 124 18.87 10.68 4.30
CA VAL A 124 20.13 11.41 4.37
C VAL A 124 19.93 12.60 5.32
N PRO A 125 20.56 12.61 6.50
CA PRO A 125 20.69 13.83 7.29
C PRO A 125 21.72 14.73 6.58
N ASP A 126 21.33 15.94 6.21
CA ASP A 126 22.25 16.97 5.70
C ASP A 126 23.22 17.46 6.79
#